data_AF-A0A172ZDE2-F1
#
_entry.id   AF-A0A172ZDE2-F1
#
_cell.length_a   1.000
_cell.length_b   1.000
_cell.length_c   1.000
_cell.angle_alpha   90.00
_cell.angle_beta   90.00
_cell.angle_gamma   90.00
#
_symmetry.space_group_name_H-M   'P 1'
#
loop_
_entity.id
_entity.type
_entity.pdbx_description
1 polymer ?
#
loop_
_entity_poly.entity_id
_entity_poly.type
_entity_poly.pdbx_seq_one_letter_code
_entity_poly.pdbx_strand_id
1 'polypeptide(L)' 'MDLKKIEQQIEQERRILNQMAEEHGIRDHRVIDQSEQLDRILDSYLQHKHRKGDQAATGWSQ' A
#
# COMPACT_ATOMS: atom_id res chain seq x y z
N MET A 1 -4.66 -6.47 12.26
CA MET A 1 -4.79 -5.25 11.44
C MET A 1 -6.11 -5.27 10.70
N ASP A 2 -6.83 -4.14 10.73
CA ASP A 2 -8.05 -3.96 9.93
C ASP A 2 -7.66 -3.55 8.51
N LEU A 3 -8.00 -4.37 7.52
CA LEU A 3 -7.65 -4.14 6.12
C LEU A 3 -8.22 -2.81 5.61
N LYS A 4 -9.41 -2.42 6.08
CA LYS A 4 -10.03 -1.15 5.68
C LYS A 4 -9.21 0.06 6.14
N LYS A 5 -8.61 -0.03 7.34
CA LYS A 5 -7.74 1.05 7.84
C LYS A 5 -6.46 1.17 7.02
N ILE A 6 -5.89 0.04 6.60
CA ILE A 6 -4.70 0.04 5.74
C ILE A 6 -5.03 0.58 4.35
N GLU A 7 -6.18 0.21 3.78
CA GLU A 7 -6.66 0.75 2.49
C GLU A 7 -6.86 2.28 2.54
N GLN A 8 -7.45 2.79 3.62
CA GLN A 8 -7.59 4.22 3.83
C GLN A 8 -6.25 4.94 3.93
N GLN A 9 -5.28 4.31 4.63
CA GLN A 9 -3.94 4.86 4.76
C GLN A 9 -3.21 4.89 3.42
N ILE A 10 -3.30 3.83 2.61
CA ILE A 10 -2.75 3.77 1.25
C ILE A 10 -3.34 4.88 0.37
N GLU A 11 -4.65 5.07 0.39
CA GLU A 11 -5.30 6.11 -0.41
C GLU A 11 -4.89 7.53 0.03
N GLN A 12 -4.74 7.75 1.34
CA GLN A 12 -4.26 9.03 1.86
C GLN A 12 -2.83 9.32 1.41
N GLU A 13 -1.93 8.36 1.56
CA GLU A 13 -0.53 8.47 1.13
C GLU A 13 -0.41 8.67 -0.39
N ARG A 14 -1.22 7.98 -1.20
CA ARG A 14 -1.27 8.19 -2.65
C ARG A 14 -1.63 9.62 -3.03
N ARG A 15 -2.58 10.24 -2.32
CA ARG A 15 -2.97 11.63 -2.58
C ARG A 15 -1.86 12.61 -2.26
N ILE A 16 -1.18 12.40 -1.13
CA ILE A 16 -0.03 13.22 -0.72
C ILE A 16 1.08 13.10 -1.76
N LEU A 17 1.42 11.88 -2.18
CA LEU A 17 2.45 11.64 -3.18
C LEU A 17 2.13 12.31 -4.52
N ASN A 18 0.88 12.20 -4.99
CA ASN A 18 0.43 12.85 -6.21
C ASN A 18 0.54 14.38 -6.12
N GLN A 19 0.11 14.96 -5.00
CA GLN A 19 0.21 16.40 -4.78
C GLN A 19 1.68 16.86 -4.75
N MET A 20 2.55 16.12 -4.06
CA MET A 20 3.98 16.43 -4.04
C MET A 20 4.61 16.29 -5.44
N ALA A 21 4.18 15.32 -6.23
CA ALA A 21 4.63 15.15 -7.60
C ALA A 21 4.17 16.29 -8.52
N GLU A 22 2.98 16.85 -8.29
CA GLU A 22 2.49 18.04 -9.00
C GLU A 22 3.27 19.30 -8.59
N GLU A 23 3.59 19.45 -7.31
CA GLU A 23 4.25 20.65 -6.76
C GLU A 23 5.77 20.67 -7.01
N HIS A 24 6.44 19.52 -6.88
CA HIS A 24 7.91 19.43 -6.90
C HIS A 24 8.46 18.64 -8.10
N GLY A 25 7.59 17.88 -8.78
CA GLY A 25 7.98 16.99 -9.88
C GLY A 25 8.41 15.60 -9.40
N ILE A 26 8.17 14.60 -10.25
CA ILE A 26 8.40 13.17 -9.96
C ILE A 26 9.87 12.79 -9.67
N ARG A 27 10.83 13.68 -9.98
CA ARG A 27 12.26 13.45 -9.74
C ARG A 27 12.76 14.09 -8.44
N ASP A 28 11.89 14.80 -7.72
CA ASP A 28 12.25 15.36 -6.43
C ASP A 28 12.53 14.22 -5.44
N HIS A 29 13.62 14.33 -4.70
CA HIS A 29 14.04 13.30 -3.76
C HIS A 29 12.99 13.02 -2.68
N ARG A 30 12.24 14.04 -2.25
CA ARG A 30 11.17 13.90 -1.26
C ARG A 30 9.98 13.11 -1.82
N VAL A 31 9.68 13.31 -3.10
CA VAL A 31 8.63 12.55 -3.81
C VAL A 31 9.05 11.08 -3.94
N ILE A 32 10.34 10.84 -4.24
CA ILE A 32 10.90 9.48 -4.30
C ILE A 32 10.83 8.80 -2.93
N ASP A 33 11.29 9.46 -1.87
CA ASP A 33 11.27 8.92 -0.50
C ASP A 33 9.84 8.59 -0.04
N GLN A 34 8.87 9.45 -0.37
CA GLN A 34 7.46 9.20 -0.05
C GLN A 34 6.90 8.01 -0.85
N SER A 35 7.31 7.85 -2.11
CA SER A 35 6.94 6.70 -2.94
C SER A 35 7.45 5.39 -2.33
N GLU A 36 8.69 5.36 -1.87
CA GLU A 36 9.26 4.16 -1.22
C GLU A 36 8.51 3.79 0.07
N GLN A 37 8.03 4.78 0.83
CA GLN A 37 7.21 4.54 2.01
C GLN A 37 5.85 3.94 1.64
N LEU A 38 5.19 4.47 0.61
CA LEU A 38 3.92 3.94 0.11
C LEU A 38 4.07 2.49 -0.37
N ASP A 39 5.15 2.17 -1.08
CA ASP A 39 5.44 0.81 -1.54
C ASP A 39 5.59 -0.17 -0.38
N ARG A 40 6.27 0.21 0.71
CA ARG A 40 6.38 -0.66 1.91
C ARG A 40 5.05 -0.91 2.59
N ILE A 41 4.15 0.08 2.60
CA ILE A 41 2.81 -0.05 3.16
C ILE A 41 1.97 -1.00 2.27
N LEU A 42 2.09 -0.87 0.95
CA LEU A 42 1.45 -1.75 -0.02
C LEU A 42 1.93 -3.20 0.12
N ASP A 43 3.23 -3.43 0.25
CA ASP A 43 3.80 -4.76 0.46
C ASP A 43 3.27 -5.41 1.74
N SER A 44 3.20 -4.66 2.84
CA SER A 44 2.61 -5.15 4.09
C SER A 44 1.13 -5.49 3.90
N TYR A 45 0.35 -4.63 3.23
CA TYR A 45 -1.06 -4.90 2.93
C TYR A 45 -1.23 -6.18 2.09
N LEU A 46 -0.43 -6.34 1.04
CA LEU A 46 -0.46 -7.50 0.15
C LEU A 46 -0.12 -8.78 0.92
N GLN A 47 0.93 -8.77 1.75
CA GLN A 47 1.26 -9.93 2.60
C GLN A 47 0.11 -10.32 3.55
N HIS A 48 -0.53 -9.33 4.19
CA HIS A 48 -1.66 -9.57 5.08
C HIS A 48 -2.91 -10.08 4.34
N LYS A 49 -3.15 -9.58 3.13
CA LYS A 49 -4.25 -10.01 2.27
C LYS A 49 -4.03 -11.41 1.73
N HIS A 50 -2.82 -11.72 1.26
CA HIS A 50 -2.45 -13.06 0.80
C HIS A 50 -2.55 -14.10 1.91
N ARG A 51 -2.05 -13.80 3.13
CA ARG A 51 -2.20 -14.70 4.29
C ARG A 51 -3.67 -15.01 4.61
N LYS A 52 -4.60 -14.07 4.39
CA LYS A 52 -6.05 -14.31 4.55
C LYS A 52 -6.67 -15.06 3.36
N GLY A 53 -6.13 -14.88 2.15
CA GLY A 53 -6.52 -15.63 0.95
C GLY A 53 -6.09 -17.10 1.02
N ASP A 54 -4.88 -17.39 1.50
CA ASP A 54 -4.36 -18.75 1.67
C ASP A 54 -5.13 -19.54 2.76
N GLN A 55 -5.58 -18.88 3.82
CA GLN A 55 -6.45 -19.50 4.84
C GLN A 55 -7.87 -19.82 4.31
N ALA A 56 -8.30 -19.17 3.23
CA ALA A 56 -9.58 -19.48 2.55
C ALA A 56 -9.43 -20.60 1.51
N ALA A 57 -8.21 -20.82 0.97
CA ALA A 57 -7.92 -21.85 -0.02
C ALA A 57 -7.67 -23.25 0.59
N THR A 58 -7.30 -23.35 1.88
CA THR A 58 -7.08 -24.64 2.56
C THR A 58 -8.37 -25.37 2.99
N GLY A 59 -9.54 -24.95 2.51
CA GLY A 59 -10.85 -25.52 2.87
C GLY A 59 -11.50 -26.43 1.81
N TRP A 60 -10.89 -26.63 0.64
CA TRP A 60 -11.44 -27.48 -0.42
C TRP A 60 -10.36 -28.40 -1.00
N SER A 61 -10.16 -29.54 -0.34
CA SER A 61 -9.63 -30.75 -0.97
C SER A 61 -10.05 -31.95 -0.12
N GLN A 62 -11.22 -32.51 -0.45
CA GLN A 62 -11.57 -33.91 -0.24
C GLN A 62 -12.00 -34.50 -1.59
#